data_AF-A0A0P0SD84-F1
#
_entry.id   AF-A0A0P0SD84-F1
#
_cell.length_a   1.000
_cell.length_b   1.000
_cell.length_c   1.000
_cell.angle_alpha   90.00
_cell.angle_beta   90.00
_cell.angle_gamma   90.00
#
_symmetry.space_group_name_H-M   'P 1'
#
loop_
_entity.id
_entity.type
_entity.pdbx_description
1 polymer ?
#
loop_
_entity_poly.entity_id
_entity_poly.type
_entity_poly.pdbx_seq_one_letter_code
_entity_poly.pdbx_strand_id
1 'polypeptide(L)'
;MPSSTPAAEPGVTVTCARDGHSHVVPHAVLADSLTADSGQCTAVCGHVVLPASLASPPGSGCLLCAEATDAGRRPQRRRTWTGRTVRTS
;
A
#
# COMPACT_ATOMS: atom_id res chain seq x y z
N MET A 1 25.51 1.09 14.92
CA MET A 1 24.24 1.75 14.55
C MET A 1 23.43 0.75 13.75
N PRO A 2 22.21 0.36 14.15
CA PRO A 2 21.43 -0.57 13.35
C PRO A 2 21.10 0.13 12.03
N SER A 3 21.59 -0.45 10.93
CA SER A 3 21.15 -0.09 9.58
C SER A 3 19.72 -0.61 9.45
N SER A 4 18.75 0.21 9.83
CA SER A 4 17.36 -0.04 9.52
C SER A 4 17.23 0.07 8.00
N THR A 5 17.28 -1.07 7.32
CA THR A 5 16.64 -1.21 6.01
C THR A 5 15.28 -0.53 6.12
N PRO A 6 14.91 0.46 5.28
CA PRO A 6 13.57 1.00 5.35
C PRO A 6 12.64 -0.14 4.95
N ALA A 7 12.13 -0.86 5.95
CA ALA A 7 10.93 -1.65 5.80
C ALA A 7 9.94 -0.68 5.17
N ALA A 8 9.43 -1.00 3.98
CA ALA A 8 8.52 -0.15 3.25
C ALA A 8 7.40 0.25 4.23
N GLU A 9 7.46 1.49 4.73
CA GLU A 9 6.57 1.95 5.79
C GLU A 9 5.15 1.76 5.26
N PRO A 10 4.33 0.91 5.91
CA PRO A 10 3.01 0.60 5.40
C PRO A 10 2.20 1.90 5.35
N GLY A 11 1.63 2.20 4.19
CA GLY A 11 0.78 3.37 4.01
C GLY A 11 -0.45 3.32 4.93
N VAL A 12 -1.07 4.48 5.12
CA VAL A 12 -2.28 4.63 5.94
C VAL A 12 -3.53 4.49 5.08
N THR A 13 -4.53 3.78 5.61
CA THR A 13 -5.82 3.62 4.94
C THR A 13 -6.69 4.85 5.19
N VAL A 14 -7.15 5.49 4.12
CA VAL A 14 -8.00 6.68 4.15
C VAL A 14 -9.25 6.43 3.32
N THR A 15 -10.42 6.63 3.90
CA THR A 15 -11.69 6.56 3.16
C THR A 15 -11.91 7.84 2.38
N CYS A 16 -12.18 7.71 1.08
CA CYS A 16 -12.46 8.83 0.20
C CYS A 16 -13.95 9.18 0.24
N ALA A 17 -14.26 10.45 0.53
CA ALA A 17 -15.63 10.95 0.59
C ALA A 17 -16.35 10.94 -0.77
N ARG A 18 -15.59 10.92 -1.87
CA ARG A 18 -16.12 11.00 -3.24
C ARG A 18 -16.58 9.65 -3.79
N ASP A 19 -15.81 8.58 -3.54
CA ASP A 19 -16.11 7.24 -4.08
C ASP A 19 -16.53 6.23 -3.00
N GLY A 20 -16.46 6.61 -1.72
CA GLY A 20 -16.82 5.75 -0.60
C GLY A 20 -15.88 4.57 -0.38
N HIS A 21 -14.71 4.54 -1.03
CA HIS A 21 -13.73 3.46 -0.90
C HIS A 21 -12.56 3.88 -0.01
N SER A 22 -11.96 2.89 0.63
CA SER A 22 -10.77 3.01 1.47
C SER A 22 -9.52 2.74 0.65
N HIS A 23 -8.67 3.75 0.55
CA HIS A 23 -7.44 3.74 -0.25
C HIS A 23 -6.21 3.82 0.63
N VAL A 24 -5.11 3.24 0.18
CA VAL A 24 -3.84 3.30 0.92
C VAL A 24 -3.04 4.51 0.44
N VAL A 25 -2.70 5.41 1.36
CA VAL A 25 -1.94 6.63 1.09
C VAL A 25 -0.56 6.52 1.75
N PRO A 26 0.55 6.78 1.04
CA PRO A 26 1.88 6.80 1.66
C PRO A 26 1.94 7.86 2.78
N HIS A 27 2.64 7.56 3.87
CA HIS A 27 2.69 8.47 5.03
C HIS A 27 3.27 9.84 4.68
N ALA A 28 4.32 9.87 3.84
CA ALA A 28 4.92 11.11 3.33
C ALA A 28 3.90 11.95 2.55
N VAL A 29 3.13 11.33 1.64
CA VAL A 29 2.11 12.03 0.85
C VAL A 29 1.01 12.58 1.75
N LEU A 30 0.58 11.82 2.77
CA LEU A 30 -0.42 12.32 3.71
C LEU A 30 0.12 13.53 4.50
N ALA A 31 1.35 13.45 5.01
CA ALA A 31 1.98 14.54 5.75
C ALA A 31 2.15 15.80 4.88
N ASP A 32 2.61 15.64 3.63
CA ASP A 32 2.73 16.75 2.68
C ASP A 32 1.36 17.37 2.37
N SER A 33 0.32 16.54 2.22
CA SER A 33 -1.04 17.02 1.94
C SER A 33 -1.62 17.82 3.09
N LEU A 34 -1.32 17.43 4.34
CA LEU A 34 -1.71 18.12 5.57
C LEU A 34 -0.94 19.43 5.76
N THR A 35 0.38 19.44 5.50
CA THR A 35 1.19 20.67 5.62
C THR A 35 0.85 21.69 4.54
N ALA A 36 0.47 21.23 3.34
CA ALA A 36 0.00 22.08 2.25
C ALA A 36 -1.47 22.54 2.39
N ASP A 37 -2.20 22.05 3.40
CA ASP A 37 -3.64 22.29 3.61
C ASP A 37 -4.49 22.04 2.34
N SER A 38 -4.07 21.06 1.53
CA SER A 38 -4.65 20.80 0.21
C SER A 38 -6.01 20.09 0.26
N GLY A 39 -6.34 19.48 1.41
CA GLY A 39 -7.58 18.71 1.61
C GLY A 39 -7.71 17.44 0.76
N GLN A 40 -6.66 17.05 0.05
CA GLN A 40 -6.65 15.88 -0.83
C GLN A 40 -5.27 15.22 -0.84
N CYS A 41 -5.22 13.90 -0.98
CA CYS A 41 -3.98 13.15 -1.02
C CYS A 41 -4.00 12.07 -2.09
N THR A 42 -2.85 11.76 -2.68
CA THR A 42 -2.76 10.74 -3.72
C THR A 42 -2.49 9.37 -3.12
N ALA A 43 -3.39 8.42 -3.39
CA ALA A 43 -3.24 7.03 -2.99
C ALA A 43 -2.23 6.27 -3.85
N VAL A 44 -1.77 5.11 -3.38
CA VAL A 44 -0.86 4.22 -4.12
C VAL A 44 -1.45 3.71 -5.44
N CYS A 45 -2.78 3.67 -5.56
CA CYS A 45 -3.48 3.34 -6.80
C CYS A 45 -3.52 4.51 -7.81
N GLY A 46 -3.02 5.69 -7.44
CA GLY A 46 -3.08 6.92 -8.24
C GLY A 46 -4.38 7.72 -8.07
N HIS A 47 -5.33 7.26 -7.26
CA HIS A 47 -6.57 7.99 -7.00
C HIS A 47 -6.32 9.21 -6.10
N VAL A 48 -6.95 10.34 -6.42
CA VAL A 48 -6.97 11.52 -5.55
C VAL A 48 -8.06 11.34 -4.50
N VAL A 49 -7.63 11.02 -3.29
CA VAL A 49 -8.48 10.78 -2.13
C VAL A 49 -8.84 12.10 -1.49
N LEU A 50 -10.13 12.34 -1.32
CA LEU A 50 -10.65 13.39 -0.45
C LEU A 50 -10.96 12.74 0.91
N PRO A 51 -10.17 12.98 1.97
CA PRO A 51 -10.39 12.33 3.25
C PRO A 51 -11.81 12.58 3.76
N ALA A 52 -12.54 11.50 4.01
CA ALA A 52 -13.85 11.59 4.64
C ALA A 52 -13.73 12.03 6.10
N SER A 53 -14.84 12.56 6.63
CA SER A 53 -14.94 12.85 8.06
C SER A 53 -14.70 11.57 8.87
N LEU A 54 -13.99 11.67 9.98
CA LEU A 54 -13.81 10.54 10.91
C LEU A 54 -15.13 10.05 11.54
N ALA A 55 -16.19 10.86 11.46
CA ALA A 55 -17.54 10.46 11.86
C ALA A 55 -18.25 9.58 10.79
N SER A 56 -17.74 9.57 9.56
CA SER A 56 -18.27 8.71 8.50
C SER A 56 -17.78 7.26 8.70
N PRO A 57 -18.61 6.26 8.43
CA PRO A 57 -18.17 4.86 8.50
C PRO A 57 -17.07 4.60 7.46
N PRO A 58 -16.13 3.68 7.75
CA PRO A 58 -15.09 3.32 6.81
C PRO A 58 -15.67 2.65 5.56
N GLY A 59 -15.14 3.04 4.40
CA GLY A 59 -15.52 2.50 3.10
C GLY A 59 -14.94 1.12 2.80
N SER A 60 -15.45 0.46 1.76
CA SER A 60 -14.88 -0.79 1.21
C SER A 60 -13.45 -0.58 0.72
N GLY A 61 -12.56 -1.55 0.95
CA GLY A 61 -11.18 -1.46 0.48
C GLY A 61 -11.06 -1.39 -1.05
N CYS A 62 -10.23 -0.48 -1.56
CA CYS A 62 -9.92 -0.40 -2.98
C CYS A 62 -9.06 -1.60 -3.41
N LEU A 63 -9.55 -2.38 -4.39
CA LEU A 63 -8.85 -3.57 -4.90
C LEU A 63 -7.47 -3.23 -5.48
N LEU A 64 -7.34 -2.10 -6.20
CA LEU A 64 -6.07 -1.66 -6.76
C LEU A 64 -5.04 -1.33 -5.67
N CYS A 65 -5.50 -0.76 -4.55
CA CYS A 65 -4.62 -0.51 -3.39
C CYS A 65 -4.18 -1.83 -2.73
N ALA A 66 -5.08 -2.82 -2.67
CA ALA A 66 -4.75 -4.14 -2.13
C ALA A 66 -3.69 -4.84 -3.00
N GLU A 67 -3.84 -4.82 -4.32
CA GLU A 67 -2.87 -5.39 -5.27
C GLU A 67 -1.52 -4.67 -5.19
N ALA A 68 -1.50 -3.33 -5.16
CA ALA A 68 -0.27 -2.56 -5.05
C ALA A 68 0.49 -2.84 -3.74
N THR A 69 -0.24 -3.03 -2.65
CA THR A 69 0.34 -3.33 -1.33
C THR A 69 0.85 -4.78 -1.26
N ASP A 70 0.17 -5.73 -1.92
CA ASP A 70 0.62 -7.13 -2.00
C ASP A 70 1.83 -7.30 -2.93
N ALA A 71 1.88 -6.56 -4.05
CA ALA A 71 3.00 -6.59 -4.98
C ALA A 71 4.34 -6.22 -4.31
N GLY A 72 4.32 -5.30 -3.34
CA GLY A 72 5.49 -4.97 -2.50
C GLY A 72 5.83 -6.03 -1.45
N ARG A 73 4.86 -6.87 -1.07
CA ARG A 73 5.04 -7.98 -0.11
C ARG A 73 5.41 -9.31 -0.76
N ARG A 74 5.56 -9.41 -2.08
CA ARG A 74 5.99 -10.67 -2.68
C ARG A 74 7.39 -11.00 -2.15
N PRO A 75 7.56 -12.02 -1.27
CA PRO A 75 8.90 -12.49 -0.97
C PRO A 75 9.46 -12.94 -2.31
N GLN A 76 10.65 -12.44 -2.64
CA GLN A 76 11.45 -12.91 -3.77
C GLN A 76 11.60 -14.43 -3.58
N ARG A 77 10.64 -15.21 -4.08
CA ARG A 77 10.65 -16.66 -4.01
C ARG A 77 11.81 -17.05 -4.90
N ARG A 78 12.98 -17.18 -4.27
CA ARG A 78 14.22 -17.60 -4.89
C ARG A 78 13.87 -18.79 -5.76
N ARG A 79 14.01 -18.58 -7.07
CA ARG A 79 13.90 -19.63 -8.06
C ARG A 79 15.05 -20.59 -7.81
N THR A 80 14.90 -21.55 -6.91
CA THR A 80 15.74 -22.74 -6.88
C THR A 80 15.14 -23.74 -7.85
N TRP A 81 15.26 -23.41 -9.14
CA TRP A 81 15.22 -24.42 -10.18
C TRP A 81 16.61 -25.03 -10.26
N THR A 82 16.77 -26.20 -9.64
CA THR A 82 17.57 -27.28 -10.20
C THR A 82 17.00 -28.57 -9.67
N GLY A 83 16.14 -29.19 -10.47
CA GLY A 83 15.98 -30.62 -10.41
C GLY A 83 17.28 -31.30 -10.84
N ARG A 84 17.61 -32.40 -10.17
CA ARG A 84 18.26 -33.55 -10.79
C ARG A 84 17.91 -34.79 -9.98
N THR A 85 16.83 -35.45 -10.39
CA THR A 85 16.65 -36.88 -10.15
C THR A 85 17.66 -37.63 -11.03
N VAL A 86 18.39 -38.58 -10.46
CA VAL A 86 18.68 -39.86 -11.11
C VAL A 86 18.97 -40.90 -10.03
N ARG A 87 18.27 -42.01 -10.16
CA ARG A 87 18.22 -43.18 -9.31
C ARG A 87 18.76 -44.32 -10.17
N THR A 88 19.90 -44.90 -9.83
CA THR A 88 20.50 -46.14 -10.40
C THR A 88 21.64 -46.51 -9.45
N SER A 89 21.92 -47.74 -9.03
CA SER A 89 21.29 -49.07 -9.05
C SER A 89 22.11 -49.89 -8.04
#